data_AF-A0A1F2Y597-F1
#
_entry.id   AF-A0A1F2Y597-F1
#
_cell.length_a   1.000
_cell.length_b   1.000
_cell.length_c   1.000
_cell.angle_alpha   90.00
_cell.angle_beta   90.00
_cell.angle_gamma   90.00
#
_symmetry.space_group_name_H-M   'P 1'
#
loop_
_entity.id
_entity.type
_entity.pdbx_description
1 polymer ?
#
loop_
_entity_poly.entity_id
_entity_poly.type
_entity_poly.pdbx_seq_one_letter_code
_entity_poly.pdbx_strand_id
1 'polypeptide(L)'
;MDFRLRTSILSSVILLPFLAGCGTPAANTTGTPVHEGNSTHVSASASVATTSSTNNSSLSVTNGLDNGSRSLVDPAWVADPKNYNQTANIQVNANVSVPILEYHEAKYVPGDIATLKPGQFLSEVQWLQSHGFHTINFGQLYAAMYHGYQLPSRPVLLSFDDGYESVYFKVFPILKQYHDQATLFIVSGFTHDLPDRNKPFPTLTTSELQEMQQSGLVDIEDHTMTHHDLSTLSDAAAKQEVEGSAQILQKIVHHPLEFFCYPDGGYSQRTVSFVQAAGYLLAVTQHQSYANPSQGPLLLHRLTILDTTTLQDFADKLQPSLTGANPQISAGQTPSGQAQASGQSQSPSPSQTNTIYQQGAQAFSQRDYATAIQLEQKVIQADPTFYQAYNVEGIAMCFAGQYSTGMANLDKALQLNPNYGYARFNKALGLELYAHYDEAISEYQQAIAMHTKDWWVAWSYYGIASIYGRRGDVPHTVQYLKQAIQINPATKSAARTEKDFDNVRTSSAFQALVQ
;
A
#
# COMPACT_ATOMS: atom_id res chain seq x y z
N MET A 1 -7.58 34.81 9.41
CA MET A 1 -6.19 34.32 9.44
C MET A 1 -6.15 33.10 8.55
N ASP A 2 -5.42 33.20 7.43
CA ASP A 2 -5.44 32.21 6.36
C ASP A 2 -4.68 30.94 6.80
N PHE A 3 -5.41 29.85 7.06
CA PHE A 3 -4.88 28.55 7.51
C PHE A 3 -3.99 27.85 6.46
N ARG A 4 -3.87 28.40 5.25
CA ARG A 4 -3.25 27.79 4.08
C ARG A 4 -1.72 27.88 3.99
N LEU A 5 -1.05 28.49 4.98
CA LEU A 5 0.37 28.89 4.82
C LEU A 5 1.31 28.49 5.96
N ARG A 6 0.93 27.62 6.90
CA ARG A 6 1.84 27.25 7.99
C ARG A 6 1.95 25.75 8.20
N THR A 7 3.21 25.32 8.15
CA THR A 7 3.79 24.02 8.49
C THR A 7 3.75 22.97 7.37
N SER A 8 4.89 22.31 7.17
CA SER A 8 5.31 21.60 5.96
C SER A 8 6.06 20.30 6.25
N ILE A 9 6.24 20.02 7.53
CA ILE A 9 6.20 18.66 8.07
C ILE A 9 5.04 17.90 7.37
N LEU A 10 3.95 18.61 7.03
CA LEU A 10 2.74 18.14 6.35
C LEU A 10 2.90 17.57 4.94
N SER A 11 3.90 17.96 4.14
CA SER A 11 4.02 17.38 2.78
C SER A 11 4.83 16.09 2.76
N SER A 12 5.56 15.78 3.84
CA SER A 12 6.51 14.67 3.87
C SER A 12 6.31 13.70 5.05
N VAL A 13 5.59 14.11 6.10
CA VAL A 13 5.12 13.23 7.19
C VAL A 13 3.79 12.55 6.85
N ILE A 14 2.98 13.17 5.98
CA ILE A 14 1.67 12.62 5.58
C ILE A 14 1.82 11.42 4.61
N LEU A 15 2.99 11.25 4.00
CA LEU A 15 3.35 10.16 3.08
C LEU A 15 3.99 8.93 3.77
N LEU A 16 4.10 8.89 5.10
CA LEU A 16 4.62 7.73 5.82
C LEU A 16 3.48 6.93 6.48
N PRO A 17 3.19 5.68 6.03
CA PRO A 17 2.22 4.82 6.66
C PRO A 17 2.51 4.62 8.16
N PHE A 18 1.47 4.85 8.96
CA PHE A 18 1.46 4.57 10.39
C PHE A 18 1.39 3.05 10.61
N LEU A 19 2.37 2.45 11.30
CA LEU A 19 2.10 1.29 12.16
C LEU A 19 2.98 1.34 13.41
N ALA A 20 2.32 1.49 14.56
CA ALA A 20 2.90 1.42 15.89
C ALA A 20 2.80 -0.01 16.43
N GLY A 21 3.96 -0.56 16.80
CA GLY A 21 4.25 -1.35 18.00
C GLY A 21 3.19 -2.26 18.60
N CYS A 22 3.36 -3.56 18.40
CA CYS A 22 3.08 -4.56 19.42
C CYS A 22 4.33 -5.42 19.65
N GLY A 23 5.01 -5.19 20.77
CA GLY A 23 6.05 -6.09 21.28
C GLY A 23 5.68 -6.51 22.70
N THR A 24 5.60 -7.81 22.96
CA THR A 24 5.72 -8.44 24.29
C THR A 24 6.32 -9.88 24.11
N PRO A 25 6.80 -10.59 25.16
CA PRO A 25 8.20 -10.97 25.27
C PRO A 25 8.46 -12.48 25.07
N ALA A 26 9.74 -12.80 24.89
CA ALA A 26 10.30 -14.12 24.70
C ALA A 26 9.83 -15.19 25.71
N ALA A 27 9.51 -16.37 25.19
CA ALA A 27 9.51 -17.61 25.94
C ALA A 27 10.65 -18.51 25.44
N ASN A 28 11.55 -18.84 26.36
CA ASN A 28 12.59 -19.86 26.24
C ASN A 28 12.01 -21.21 25.83
N THR A 29 12.65 -21.90 24.87
CA THR A 29 12.84 -23.35 24.96
C THR A 29 14.18 -23.79 24.37
N THR A 30 14.88 -24.54 25.22
CA THR A 30 16.11 -25.29 25.04
C THR A 30 15.94 -26.49 24.10
N GLY A 31 16.96 -26.84 23.32
CA GLY A 31 17.07 -28.20 22.73
C GLY A 31 17.91 -28.30 21.46
N THR A 32 19.21 -28.45 21.62
CA THR A 32 20.21 -28.94 20.63
C THR A 32 20.03 -30.46 20.33
N PRO A 33 20.85 -31.12 19.50
CA PRO A 33 21.19 -30.85 18.10
C PRO A 33 21.12 -32.11 17.18
N VAL A 34 21.14 -31.84 15.87
CA VAL A 34 21.90 -32.52 14.79
C VAL A 34 22.18 -34.03 14.86
N HIS A 35 21.73 -34.76 13.84
CA HIS A 35 22.47 -35.92 13.31
C HIS A 35 22.62 -35.80 11.78
N GLU A 36 23.87 -35.69 11.34
CA GLU A 36 24.33 -35.76 9.96
C GLU A 36 24.34 -37.21 9.42
N GLY A 37 24.14 -37.31 8.11
CA GLY A 37 24.83 -38.24 7.20
C GLY A 37 24.35 -39.69 7.20
N ASN A 38 24.42 -40.44 6.10
CA ASN A 38 24.89 -40.16 4.75
C ASN A 38 24.48 -41.36 3.86
N SER A 39 24.17 -41.08 2.60
CA SER A 39 24.46 -41.88 1.38
C SER A 39 24.14 -43.40 1.32
N THR A 40 23.43 -43.84 0.27
CA THR A 40 24.05 -44.28 -1.01
C THR A 40 23.03 -44.83 -2.03
N HIS A 41 23.24 -44.38 -3.28
CA HIS A 41 22.92 -44.93 -4.61
C HIS A 41 22.25 -46.31 -4.77
N VAL A 42 21.25 -46.37 -5.68
CA VAL A 42 21.22 -47.34 -6.81
C VAL A 42 20.55 -46.70 -8.05
N SER A 43 21.04 -47.16 -9.20
CA SER A 43 20.96 -46.77 -10.62
C SER A 43 19.62 -46.84 -11.37
N ALA A 44 19.50 -45.89 -12.32
CA ALA A 44 19.07 -45.98 -13.74
C ALA A 44 18.10 -47.07 -14.24
N SER A 45 17.08 -46.65 -14.99
CA SER A 45 16.88 -47.04 -16.41
C SER A 45 15.66 -46.33 -17.02
N ALA A 46 15.77 -46.03 -18.32
CA ALA A 46 14.74 -45.39 -19.14
C ALA A 46 13.84 -46.45 -19.80
N SER A 47 12.58 -46.11 -20.06
CA SER A 47 11.82 -46.66 -21.18
C SER A 47 10.56 -45.84 -21.49
N VAL A 48 10.43 -45.51 -22.77
CA VAL A 48 9.24 -44.97 -23.44
C VAL A 48 8.28 -46.12 -23.76
N ALA A 49 6.95 -45.96 -23.56
CA ALA A 49 5.92 -46.47 -24.48
C ALA A 49 4.48 -46.04 -24.09
N THR A 50 3.76 -45.75 -25.17
CA THR A 50 2.35 -45.46 -25.49
C THR A 50 1.20 -46.29 -24.87
N THR A 51 0.01 -45.65 -24.93
CA THR A 51 -1.37 -46.14 -25.22
C THR A 51 -2.34 -46.67 -24.14
N SER A 52 -3.40 -45.88 -23.95
CA SER A 52 -4.86 -46.16 -24.02
C SER A 52 -5.65 -46.95 -22.95
N SER A 53 -6.75 -46.29 -22.55
CA SER A 53 -8.10 -46.77 -22.18
C SER A 53 -8.33 -47.33 -20.77
N THR A 54 -9.31 -46.77 -20.04
CA THR A 54 -10.67 -47.36 -19.90
C THR A 54 -11.64 -46.39 -19.21
N ASN A 55 -12.88 -46.40 -19.69
CA ASN A 55 -14.06 -45.74 -19.15
C ASN A 55 -14.42 -46.24 -17.74
N ASN A 56 -15.04 -45.37 -16.93
CA ASN A 56 -16.17 -45.80 -16.12
C ASN A 56 -17.25 -44.71 -16.03
N SER A 57 -18.44 -45.10 -16.45
CA SER A 57 -19.69 -44.34 -16.52
C SER A 57 -20.40 -44.27 -15.17
N SER A 58 -21.04 -43.13 -14.89
CA SER A 58 -22.49 -42.97 -14.61
C SER A 58 -22.77 -41.94 -13.51
N LEU A 59 -23.40 -40.82 -13.87
CA LEU A 59 -24.80 -40.51 -13.51
C LEU A 59 -25.18 -39.13 -14.06
N SER A 60 -26.03 -39.17 -15.07
CA SER A 60 -26.74 -38.02 -15.63
C SER A 60 -27.96 -37.69 -14.76
N VAL A 61 -28.12 -36.42 -14.39
CA VAL A 61 -29.42 -35.79 -14.18
C VAL A 61 -29.44 -34.52 -15.02
N THR A 62 -30.17 -34.57 -16.12
CA THR A 62 -30.56 -33.41 -16.91
C THR A 62 -31.77 -32.74 -16.28
N ASN A 63 -31.71 -31.45 -16.02
CA ASN A 63 -32.83 -30.53 -16.21
C ASN A 63 -32.29 -29.15 -16.55
N GLY A 64 -32.79 -28.61 -17.65
CA GLY A 64 -32.17 -27.52 -18.41
C GLY A 64 -32.20 -26.16 -17.72
N LEU A 65 -31.03 -25.54 -17.71
CA LEU A 65 -30.80 -24.16 -18.11
C LEU A 65 -29.56 -24.22 -18.99
N ASP A 66 -29.62 -23.60 -20.17
CA ASP A 66 -28.50 -23.55 -21.11
C ASP A 66 -27.32 -22.84 -20.44
N ASN A 67 -26.40 -23.66 -19.92
CA ASN A 67 -25.26 -23.25 -19.13
C ASN A 67 -24.15 -22.85 -20.10
N GLY A 68 -24.35 -21.71 -20.77
CA GLY A 68 -23.37 -21.13 -21.67
C GLY A 68 -22.16 -20.61 -20.89
N SER A 69 -21.32 -21.52 -20.39
CA SER A 69 -19.94 -21.21 -20.02
C SER A 69 -19.24 -20.74 -21.29
N ARG A 70 -19.06 -19.44 -21.44
CA ARG A 70 -18.24 -18.90 -22.52
C ARG A 70 -16.79 -19.25 -22.18
N SER A 71 -16.22 -20.16 -22.98
CA SER A 71 -14.82 -20.55 -22.88
C SER A 71 -13.93 -19.38 -23.33
N LEU A 72 -12.80 -19.19 -22.64
CA LEU A 72 -11.76 -18.25 -23.08
C LEU A 72 -11.35 -18.60 -24.52
N VAL A 73 -11.14 -17.58 -25.35
CA VAL A 73 -10.78 -17.73 -26.77
C VAL A 73 -9.38 -18.33 -26.93
N ASP A 74 -8.46 -17.98 -26.04
CA ASP A 74 -7.17 -18.62 -25.82
C ASP A 74 -6.99 -18.93 -24.32
N PRO A 75 -7.27 -20.17 -23.90
CA PRO A 75 -7.11 -20.59 -22.51
C PRO A 75 -5.67 -20.60 -22.01
N ALA A 76 -4.68 -20.59 -22.92
CA ALA A 76 -3.25 -20.55 -22.55
C ALA A 76 -2.79 -19.14 -22.16
N TRP A 77 -3.53 -18.12 -22.62
CA TRP A 77 -3.24 -16.71 -22.37
C TRP A 77 -4.48 -16.05 -21.80
N VAL A 78 -4.83 -16.35 -20.56
CA VAL A 78 -6.06 -15.82 -19.93
C VAL A 78 -6.13 -14.31 -20.11
N ALA A 79 -5.01 -13.60 -19.89
CA ALA A 79 -4.83 -12.15 -20.04
C ALA A 79 -4.86 -11.60 -21.50
N ASP A 80 -5.06 -12.40 -22.54
CA ASP A 80 -5.19 -11.88 -23.92
C ASP A 80 -6.47 -11.01 -24.04
N PRO A 81 -6.39 -9.75 -24.50
CA PRO A 81 -7.54 -8.90 -24.78
C PRO A 81 -8.62 -9.56 -25.66
N LYS A 82 -8.24 -10.49 -26.53
CA LYS A 82 -9.15 -11.30 -27.34
C LYS A 82 -10.11 -12.15 -26.49
N ASN A 83 -9.71 -12.53 -25.28
CA ASN A 83 -10.54 -13.28 -24.33
C ASN A 83 -11.64 -12.43 -23.69
N TYR A 84 -11.46 -11.11 -23.62
CA TYR A 84 -12.36 -10.22 -22.87
C TYR A 84 -13.26 -9.37 -23.77
N ASN A 85 -12.85 -9.13 -25.01
CA ASN A 85 -13.58 -8.30 -25.98
C ASN A 85 -14.94 -8.85 -26.44
N GLN A 86 -15.36 -10.04 -25.98
CA GLN A 86 -16.60 -10.67 -26.42
C GLN A 86 -17.45 -11.25 -25.29
N THR A 87 -18.07 -10.46 -24.39
CA THR A 87 -19.23 -11.02 -23.67
C THR A 87 -20.35 -10.03 -23.28
N ALA A 88 -21.52 -10.19 -23.92
CA ALA A 88 -22.77 -9.50 -23.57
C ALA A 88 -23.46 -9.95 -22.25
N ASN A 89 -22.90 -10.91 -21.49
CA ASN A 89 -23.50 -11.43 -20.26
C ASN A 89 -22.43 -11.54 -19.17
N ILE A 90 -22.30 -10.50 -18.35
CA ILE A 90 -21.46 -10.51 -17.15
C ILE A 90 -22.23 -11.23 -16.04
N GLN A 91 -21.59 -12.19 -15.37
CA GLN A 91 -22.13 -12.83 -14.16
C GLN A 91 -21.14 -12.59 -13.02
N VAL A 92 -21.52 -11.73 -12.08
CA VAL A 92 -20.66 -11.35 -10.96
C VAL A 92 -20.57 -12.51 -9.97
N ASN A 93 -19.37 -13.06 -9.77
CA ASN A 93 -19.10 -14.09 -8.78
C ASN A 93 -18.73 -13.45 -7.44
N ALA A 94 -19.73 -13.17 -6.61
CA ALA A 94 -19.56 -12.54 -5.29
C ALA A 94 -18.68 -13.35 -4.31
N ASN A 95 -18.33 -14.60 -4.62
CA ASN A 95 -17.51 -15.43 -3.75
C ASN A 95 -16.00 -15.27 -4.00
N VAL A 96 -15.58 -14.59 -5.06
CA VAL A 96 -14.17 -14.32 -5.34
C VAL A 96 -13.63 -13.32 -4.31
N SER A 97 -12.59 -13.74 -3.60
CA SER A 97 -11.85 -12.92 -2.63
C SER A 97 -10.38 -13.30 -2.72
N VAL A 98 -9.53 -12.38 -3.17
CA VAL A 98 -8.11 -12.65 -3.47
C VAL A 98 -7.22 -11.62 -2.80
N PRO A 99 -6.15 -12.04 -2.08
CA PRO A 99 -5.12 -11.11 -1.63
C PRO A 99 -4.34 -10.58 -2.82
N ILE A 100 -4.35 -9.26 -2.99
CA ILE A 100 -3.42 -8.56 -3.88
C ILE A 100 -2.35 -7.96 -2.98
N LEU A 101 -1.10 -8.40 -3.16
CA LEU A 101 0.05 -7.90 -2.40
C LEU A 101 0.64 -6.69 -3.13
N GLU A 102 0.78 -5.58 -2.42
CA GLU A 102 1.31 -4.32 -2.95
C GLU A 102 2.74 -4.11 -2.45
N TYR A 103 3.67 -4.10 -3.41
CA TYR A 103 5.09 -3.86 -3.24
C TYR A 103 5.52 -2.60 -4.01
N HIS A 104 6.67 -2.03 -3.66
CA HIS A 104 7.24 -0.86 -4.35
C HIS A 104 8.72 -1.14 -4.70
N GLU A 105 9.66 -0.64 -3.89
CA GLU A 105 11.09 -0.63 -4.18
C GLU A 105 11.80 -1.86 -3.57
N ALA A 106 12.35 -2.75 -4.41
CA ALA A 106 13.02 -3.98 -3.98
C ALA A 106 14.45 -3.80 -3.44
N LYS A 107 14.91 -2.56 -3.27
CA LYS A 107 16.20 -2.17 -2.71
C LYS A 107 15.98 -1.39 -1.43
N TYR A 108 16.44 -1.95 -0.32
CA TYR A 108 16.38 -1.28 0.97
C TYR A 108 17.00 0.12 0.96
N VAL A 109 16.21 1.12 1.35
CA VAL A 109 16.66 2.49 1.61
C VAL A 109 16.33 2.82 3.07
N PRO A 110 17.34 3.03 3.93
CA PRO A 110 17.09 3.36 5.34
C PRO A 110 16.20 4.60 5.50
N GLY A 111 15.12 4.46 6.28
CA GLY A 111 14.15 5.53 6.53
C GLY A 111 13.01 5.61 5.50
N ASP A 112 13.04 4.78 4.47
CA ASP A 112 11.95 4.61 3.51
C ASP A 112 11.29 3.24 3.69
N ILE A 113 10.05 3.26 4.18
CA ILE A 113 9.33 2.04 4.56
C ILE A 113 8.71 1.33 3.36
N ALA A 114 8.58 2.00 2.21
CA ALA A 114 8.11 1.40 0.96
C ALA A 114 9.25 0.65 0.23
N THR A 115 10.28 0.24 0.96
CA THR A 115 11.40 -0.55 0.42
C THR A 115 11.46 -1.95 1.01
N LEU A 116 12.12 -2.88 0.34
CA LEU A 116 12.29 -4.24 0.84
C LEU A 116 13.67 -4.48 1.41
N LYS A 117 13.73 -5.13 2.58
CA LYS A 117 14.99 -5.58 3.17
C LYS A 117 15.64 -6.67 2.32
N PRO A 118 16.98 -6.80 2.34
CA PRO A 118 17.66 -7.88 1.64
C PRO A 118 17.10 -9.26 2.03
N GLY A 119 16.65 -10.03 1.05
CA GLY A 119 16.11 -11.38 1.23
C GLY A 119 14.65 -11.45 1.71
N GLN A 120 13.99 -10.31 1.96
CA GLN A 120 12.59 -10.27 2.39
C GLN A 120 11.67 -10.91 1.36
N PHE A 121 11.66 -10.41 0.12
CA PHE A 121 10.81 -10.93 -0.95
C PHE A 121 11.04 -12.42 -1.21
N LEU A 122 12.30 -12.88 -1.19
CA LEU A 122 12.62 -14.30 -1.35
C LEU A 122 11.99 -15.16 -0.24
N SER A 123 12.04 -14.69 1.00
CA SER A 123 11.47 -15.42 2.15
C SER A 123 9.94 -15.48 2.06
N GLU A 124 9.32 -14.40 1.61
CA GLU A 124 7.86 -14.32 1.38
C GLU A 124 7.42 -15.26 0.24
N VAL A 125 8.11 -15.27 -0.90
CA VAL A 125 7.87 -16.21 -1.99
C VAL A 125 8.04 -17.66 -1.53
N GLN A 126 9.13 -17.98 -0.82
CA GLN A 126 9.35 -19.32 -0.28
C GLN A 126 8.23 -19.76 0.66
N TRP A 127 7.72 -18.82 1.48
CA TRP A 127 6.60 -19.08 2.36
C TRP A 127 5.31 -19.31 1.58
N LEU A 128 5.01 -18.51 0.54
CA LEU A 128 3.85 -18.74 -0.33
C LEU A 128 3.87 -20.15 -0.91
N GLN A 129 5.01 -20.57 -1.46
CA GLN A 129 5.21 -21.89 -2.04
C GLN A 129 5.02 -23.00 -1.01
N SER A 130 5.60 -22.87 0.19
CA SER A 130 5.46 -23.89 1.24
C SER A 130 4.04 -24.01 1.80
N HIS A 131 3.19 -22.99 1.60
CA HIS A 131 1.79 -22.97 2.03
C HIS A 131 0.80 -23.19 0.87
N GLY A 132 1.30 -23.54 -0.31
CA GLY A 132 0.49 -23.91 -1.47
C GLY A 132 -0.33 -22.75 -2.05
N PHE A 133 0.21 -21.53 -1.98
CA PHE A 133 -0.32 -20.39 -2.73
C PHE A 133 0.06 -20.48 -4.19
N HIS A 134 -0.80 -19.96 -5.06
CA HIS A 134 -0.58 -19.92 -6.50
C HIS A 134 -0.72 -18.48 -6.99
N THR A 135 0.33 -17.94 -7.61
CA THR A 135 0.24 -16.61 -8.20
C THR A 135 -0.73 -16.59 -9.37
N ILE A 136 -1.51 -15.51 -9.48
CA ILE A 136 -2.39 -15.22 -10.61
C ILE A 136 -2.11 -13.81 -11.14
N ASN A 137 -2.67 -13.47 -12.30
CA ASN A 137 -2.68 -12.11 -12.84
C ASN A 137 -4.07 -11.44 -12.79
N PHE A 138 -4.14 -10.15 -13.11
CA PHE A 138 -5.39 -9.39 -13.08
C PHE A 138 -6.41 -9.87 -14.12
N GLY A 139 -5.96 -10.37 -15.28
CA GLY A 139 -6.84 -10.99 -16.26
C GLY A 139 -7.58 -12.21 -15.71
N GLN A 140 -6.89 -13.09 -14.98
CA GLN A 140 -7.50 -14.23 -14.30
C GLN A 140 -8.44 -13.78 -13.18
N LEU A 141 -8.08 -12.73 -12.43
CA LEU A 141 -8.94 -12.14 -11.41
C LEU A 141 -10.24 -11.59 -12.02
N TYR A 142 -10.14 -10.80 -13.09
CA TYR A 142 -11.28 -10.26 -13.83
C TYR A 142 -12.18 -11.39 -14.37
N ALA A 143 -11.56 -12.39 -15.01
CA ALA A 143 -12.28 -13.57 -15.52
C ALA A 143 -13.01 -14.32 -14.41
N ALA A 144 -12.41 -14.44 -13.21
CA ALA A 144 -13.03 -15.12 -12.09
C ALA A 144 -14.20 -14.32 -11.51
N MET A 145 -14.04 -13.00 -11.41
CA MET A 145 -15.06 -12.09 -10.88
C MET A 145 -16.27 -11.95 -11.80
N TYR A 146 -16.08 -12.00 -13.13
CA TYR A 146 -17.11 -11.56 -14.08
C TYR A 146 -17.49 -12.60 -15.16
N HIS A 147 -16.68 -13.65 -15.35
CA HIS A 147 -16.82 -14.62 -16.44
C HIS A 147 -16.80 -16.09 -15.99
N GLY A 148 -16.88 -16.36 -14.68
CA GLY A 148 -16.99 -17.72 -14.15
C GLY A 148 -15.71 -18.56 -14.24
N TYR A 149 -14.55 -17.92 -14.47
CA TYR A 149 -13.26 -18.60 -14.42
C TYR A 149 -12.98 -19.14 -13.00
N GLN A 150 -12.46 -20.36 -12.93
CA GLN A 150 -12.09 -20.98 -11.67
C GLN A 150 -10.61 -20.71 -11.38
N LEU A 151 -10.35 -19.95 -10.32
CA LEU A 151 -8.99 -19.70 -9.84
C LEU A 151 -8.37 -20.99 -9.28
N PRO A 152 -7.02 -21.11 -9.30
CA PRO A 152 -6.33 -22.15 -8.56
C PRO A 152 -6.63 -22.04 -7.05
N SER A 153 -6.31 -23.08 -6.28
CA SER A 153 -6.37 -23.00 -4.82
C SER A 153 -5.47 -21.88 -4.30
N ARG A 154 -5.86 -21.20 -3.22
CA ARG A 154 -5.06 -20.14 -2.56
C ARG A 154 -4.44 -19.15 -3.57
N PRO A 155 -5.27 -18.51 -4.42
CA PRO A 155 -4.76 -17.53 -5.36
C PRO A 155 -4.15 -16.36 -4.60
N VAL A 156 -3.06 -15.79 -5.12
CA VAL A 156 -2.46 -14.54 -4.65
C VAL A 156 -2.00 -13.74 -5.86
N LEU A 157 -2.15 -12.42 -5.81
CA LEU A 157 -1.65 -11.54 -6.87
C LEU A 157 -0.48 -10.73 -6.33
N LEU A 158 0.63 -10.69 -7.05
CA LEU A 158 1.80 -9.87 -6.72
C LEU A 158 1.76 -8.60 -7.57
N SER A 159 1.71 -7.42 -6.96
CA SER A 159 1.75 -6.13 -7.67
C SER A 159 2.91 -5.26 -7.20
N PHE A 160 3.56 -4.58 -8.14
CA PHE A 160 4.68 -3.66 -7.88
C PHE A 160 4.38 -2.30 -8.51
N ASP A 161 4.43 -1.24 -7.71
CA ASP A 161 4.12 0.11 -8.15
C ASP A 161 5.39 0.89 -8.56
N ASP A 162 5.19 2.07 -9.15
CA ASP A 162 6.17 3.09 -9.56
C ASP A 162 7.18 2.76 -10.66
N GLY A 163 7.51 1.48 -10.87
CA GLY A 163 8.45 1.04 -11.90
C GLY A 163 9.94 1.19 -11.52
N TYR A 164 10.30 0.94 -10.26
CA TYR A 164 11.69 0.91 -9.80
C TYR A 164 12.55 -0.13 -10.54
N GLU A 165 13.75 0.26 -10.98
CA GLU A 165 14.70 -0.60 -11.71
C GLU A 165 15.13 -1.82 -10.88
N SER A 166 15.09 -1.70 -9.54
CA SER A 166 15.43 -2.80 -8.63
C SER A 166 14.53 -4.02 -8.80
N VAL A 167 13.28 -3.86 -9.23
CA VAL A 167 12.35 -4.96 -9.47
C VAL A 167 12.91 -5.87 -10.56
N TYR A 168 13.49 -5.31 -11.62
CA TYR A 168 14.14 -6.11 -12.67
C TYR A 168 15.36 -6.89 -12.14
N PHE A 169 16.18 -6.31 -11.25
CA PHE A 169 17.41 -6.98 -10.78
C PHE A 169 17.22 -7.88 -9.55
N LYS A 170 16.19 -7.64 -8.73
CA LYS A 170 16.00 -8.30 -7.43
C LYS A 170 14.77 -9.19 -7.39
N VAL A 171 13.69 -8.81 -8.06
CA VAL A 171 12.40 -9.54 -8.04
C VAL A 171 12.29 -10.47 -9.23
N PHE A 172 12.52 -9.97 -10.44
CA PHE A 172 12.34 -10.75 -11.68
C PHE A 172 13.14 -12.07 -11.73
N PRO A 173 14.39 -12.15 -11.24
CA PRO A 173 15.10 -13.44 -11.15
C PRO A 173 14.42 -14.44 -10.21
N ILE A 174 13.80 -13.97 -9.12
CA ILE A 174 13.06 -14.81 -8.18
C ILE A 174 11.75 -15.29 -8.84
N LEU A 175 11.01 -14.39 -9.50
CA LEU A 175 9.81 -14.78 -10.26
C LEU A 175 10.13 -15.87 -11.29
N LYS A 176 11.24 -15.74 -12.04
CA LYS A 176 11.71 -16.78 -12.97
C LYS A 176 12.06 -18.10 -12.28
N GLN A 177 12.69 -18.04 -11.11
CA GLN A 177 13.09 -19.23 -10.35
C GLN A 177 11.88 -20.02 -9.83
N TYR A 178 10.82 -19.34 -9.39
CA TYR A 178 9.64 -19.97 -8.80
C TYR A 178 8.46 -20.08 -9.78
N HIS A 179 8.62 -19.58 -11.01
CA HIS A 179 7.55 -19.49 -12.02
C HIS A 179 6.32 -18.71 -11.54
N ASP A 180 6.56 -17.71 -10.71
CA ASP A 180 5.53 -16.85 -10.13
C ASP A 180 5.20 -15.69 -11.08
N GLN A 181 3.91 -15.31 -11.11
CA GLN A 181 3.40 -14.19 -11.90
C GLN A 181 3.31 -12.91 -11.06
N ALA A 182 3.51 -11.76 -11.69
CA ALA A 182 3.35 -10.44 -11.08
C ALA A 182 2.81 -9.41 -12.08
N THR A 183 2.26 -8.32 -11.58
CA THR A 183 1.88 -7.14 -12.35
C THR A 183 2.70 -5.94 -11.89
N LEU A 184 3.23 -5.17 -12.83
CA LEU A 184 3.92 -3.91 -12.57
C LEU A 184 3.05 -2.75 -13.04
N PHE A 185 2.69 -1.85 -12.13
CA PHE A 185 2.02 -0.60 -12.44
C PHE A 185 3.08 0.48 -12.68
N ILE A 186 3.20 0.94 -13.93
CA ILE A 186 4.31 1.79 -14.38
C ILE A 186 3.86 3.23 -14.55
N VAL A 187 4.63 4.15 -13.95
CA VAL A 187 4.52 5.59 -14.25
C VAL A 187 5.19 5.85 -15.59
N SER A 188 4.40 6.04 -16.64
CA SER A 188 4.91 6.01 -18.01
C SER A 188 5.95 7.11 -18.31
N GLY A 189 5.82 8.28 -17.70
CA GLY A 189 6.76 9.39 -17.83
C GLY A 189 8.11 9.15 -17.15
N PHE A 190 8.25 8.09 -16.36
CA PHE A 190 9.52 7.70 -15.73
C PHE A 190 10.27 6.61 -16.51
N THR A 191 9.69 6.09 -17.60
CA THR A 191 10.36 5.13 -18.48
C THR A 191 11.39 5.82 -19.39
N HIS A 192 12.47 5.12 -19.73
CA HIS A 192 13.56 5.68 -20.56
C HIS A 192 14.31 4.59 -21.34
N ASP A 193 14.97 4.94 -22.44
CA ASP A 193 15.68 3.95 -23.27
C ASP A 193 17.01 3.48 -22.67
N LEU A 194 17.65 4.31 -21.84
CA LEU A 194 18.94 4.00 -21.22
C LEU A 194 18.85 4.16 -19.69
N PRO A 195 19.45 3.26 -18.89
CA PRO A 195 19.41 3.37 -17.43
C PRO A 195 19.96 4.70 -16.92
N ASP A 196 19.22 5.36 -16.03
CA ASP A 196 19.68 6.56 -15.33
C ASP A 196 19.91 6.30 -13.83
N ARG A 197 20.99 5.56 -13.54
CA ARG A 197 21.34 5.12 -12.18
C ARG A 197 21.94 6.21 -11.28
N ASN A 198 22.05 7.43 -11.80
CA ASN A 198 22.50 8.58 -11.02
C ASN A 198 21.35 9.22 -10.25
N LYS A 199 20.10 8.83 -10.54
CA LYS A 199 18.93 9.25 -9.76
C LYS A 199 18.86 8.47 -8.44
N PRO A 200 18.33 9.09 -7.37
CA PRO A 200 18.09 8.40 -6.09
C PRO A 200 17.22 7.14 -6.25
N PHE A 201 16.29 7.17 -7.21
CA PHE A 201 15.37 6.09 -7.55
C PHE A 201 15.44 5.84 -9.07
N PRO A 202 16.32 4.93 -9.52
CA PRO A 202 16.36 4.53 -10.91
C PRO A 202 15.08 3.77 -11.28
N THR A 203 14.54 4.05 -12.46
CA THR A 203 13.32 3.44 -12.98
C THR A 203 13.62 2.53 -14.16
N LEU A 204 12.68 1.65 -14.49
CA LEU A 204 12.85 0.64 -15.53
C LEU A 204 13.01 1.27 -16.92
N THR A 205 13.90 0.67 -17.72
CA THR A 205 14.02 1.00 -19.14
C THR A 205 12.90 0.39 -19.98
N THR A 206 12.68 0.96 -21.16
CA THR A 206 11.75 0.39 -22.16
C THR A 206 12.11 -1.05 -22.52
N SER A 207 13.41 -1.37 -22.66
CA SER A 207 13.88 -2.74 -22.93
C SER A 207 13.67 -3.71 -21.77
N GLU A 208 13.83 -3.27 -20.53
CA GLU A 208 13.62 -4.12 -19.34
C GLU A 208 12.13 -4.46 -19.19
N LEU A 209 11.24 -3.48 -19.41
CA LEU A 209 9.79 -3.71 -19.42
C LEU A 209 9.40 -4.74 -20.48
N GLN A 210 9.92 -4.59 -21.70
CA GLN A 210 9.67 -5.52 -22.81
C GLN A 210 10.17 -6.94 -22.49
N GLU A 211 11.36 -7.09 -21.92
CA GLU A 211 11.89 -8.39 -21.53
C GLU A 211 11.04 -9.06 -20.46
N MET A 212 10.69 -8.30 -19.40
CA MET A 212 9.87 -8.81 -18.30
C MET A 212 8.53 -9.31 -18.82
N GLN A 213 7.88 -8.57 -19.72
CA GLN A 213 6.62 -8.98 -20.31
C GLN A 213 6.74 -10.18 -21.26
N GLN A 214 7.76 -10.19 -22.13
CA GLN A 214 8.00 -11.30 -23.06
C GLN A 214 8.27 -12.63 -22.34
N SER A 215 8.64 -12.59 -21.06
CA SER A 215 8.77 -13.80 -20.25
C SER A 215 7.44 -14.53 -19.98
N GLY A 216 6.30 -13.82 -20.11
CA GLY A 216 4.97 -14.31 -19.72
C GLY A 216 4.72 -14.37 -18.21
N LEU A 217 5.69 -13.95 -17.39
CA LEU A 217 5.56 -13.90 -15.92
C LEU A 217 5.12 -12.54 -15.42
N VAL A 218 5.41 -11.47 -16.15
CA VAL A 218 5.14 -10.11 -15.72
C VAL A 218 4.16 -9.44 -16.67
N ASP A 219 3.12 -8.85 -16.10
CA ASP A 219 2.17 -8.00 -16.81
C ASP A 219 2.50 -6.52 -16.55
N ILE A 220 2.44 -5.67 -17.57
CA ILE A 220 2.80 -4.24 -17.45
C ILE A 220 1.54 -3.41 -17.63
N GLU A 221 1.20 -2.65 -16.60
CA GLU A 221 -0.07 -1.94 -16.48
C GLU A 221 0.11 -0.48 -16.05
N ASP A 222 -0.98 0.29 -16.03
CA ASP A 222 -0.90 1.76 -15.97
C ASP A 222 -0.89 2.30 -14.53
N HIS A 223 0.07 3.21 -14.25
CA HIS A 223 0.15 3.97 -13.01
C HIS A 223 0.22 5.49 -13.23
N THR A 224 -0.53 6.00 -14.20
CA THR A 224 -0.51 7.40 -14.66
C THR A 224 0.78 7.83 -15.34
N MET A 225 0.77 9.04 -15.89
CA MET A 225 1.88 9.56 -16.68
C MET A 225 2.98 10.14 -15.80
N THR A 226 2.61 10.81 -14.71
CA THR A 226 3.54 11.57 -13.87
C THR A 226 3.34 11.37 -12.36
N HIS A 227 2.51 10.38 -11.96
CA HIS A 227 2.30 9.99 -10.57
C HIS A 227 1.66 11.09 -9.70
N HIS A 228 0.82 11.95 -10.29
CA HIS A 228 0.06 12.93 -9.51
C HIS A 228 -1.23 12.32 -8.96
N ASP A 229 -1.61 12.71 -7.74
CA ASP A 229 -2.95 12.48 -7.23
C ASP A 229 -3.99 13.15 -8.15
N LEU A 230 -4.70 12.30 -8.89
CA LEU A 230 -5.70 12.70 -9.88
C LEU A 230 -6.82 13.57 -9.30
N SER A 231 -7.11 13.42 -7.99
CA SER A 231 -8.17 14.17 -7.31
C SER A 231 -7.85 15.67 -7.24
N THR A 232 -6.56 16.03 -7.26
CA THR A 232 -6.08 17.41 -7.16
C THR A 232 -6.01 18.14 -8.50
N LEU A 233 -6.10 17.40 -9.61
CA LEU A 233 -5.89 17.93 -10.96
C LEU A 233 -7.18 18.51 -11.58
N SER A 234 -7.03 19.31 -12.64
CA SER A 234 -8.16 19.65 -13.52
C SER A 234 -8.61 18.42 -14.31
N ASP A 235 -9.85 18.41 -14.80
CA ASP A 235 -10.38 17.28 -15.59
C ASP A 235 -9.51 16.95 -16.81
N ALA A 236 -9.02 17.98 -17.51
CA ALA A 236 -8.16 17.79 -18.68
C ALA A 236 -6.81 17.18 -18.28
N ALA A 237 -6.21 17.63 -17.17
CA ALA A 237 -4.95 17.09 -16.69
C ALA A 237 -5.11 15.65 -16.16
N ALA A 238 -6.16 15.38 -15.38
CA ALA A 238 -6.44 14.03 -14.88
C ALA A 238 -6.71 13.03 -16.01
N LYS A 239 -7.43 13.43 -17.08
CA LYS A 239 -7.61 12.59 -18.27
C LYS A 239 -6.30 12.37 -19.00
N GLN A 240 -5.46 13.40 -19.11
CA GLN A 240 -4.14 13.27 -19.74
C GLN A 240 -3.23 12.32 -18.96
N GLU A 241 -3.28 12.34 -17.62
CA GLU A 241 -2.56 11.39 -16.77
C GLU A 241 -2.96 9.94 -17.04
N VAL A 242 -4.25 9.68 -17.25
CA VAL A 242 -4.80 8.34 -17.50
C VAL A 242 -4.59 7.92 -18.97
N GLU A 243 -5.17 8.65 -19.90
CA GLU A 243 -5.17 8.28 -21.33
C GLU A 243 -3.80 8.46 -21.98
N GLY A 244 -3.06 9.51 -21.60
CA GLY A 244 -1.72 9.77 -22.11
C GLY A 244 -0.72 8.71 -21.68
N SER A 245 -0.86 8.19 -20.45
CA SER A 245 -0.01 7.11 -19.95
C SER A 245 -0.22 5.82 -20.73
N ALA A 246 -1.48 5.40 -20.90
CA ALA A 246 -1.84 4.25 -21.73
C ALA A 246 -1.23 4.33 -23.13
N GLN A 247 -1.31 5.50 -23.79
CA GLN A 247 -0.75 5.70 -25.13
C GLN A 247 0.78 5.56 -25.20
N ILE A 248 1.49 5.91 -24.13
CA ILE A 248 2.95 5.75 -24.04
C ILE A 248 3.28 4.28 -23.80
N LEU A 249 2.67 3.65 -22.78
CA LEU A 249 2.95 2.27 -22.41
C LEU A 249 2.59 1.30 -23.53
N GLN A 250 1.45 1.46 -24.21
CA GLN A 250 1.06 0.63 -25.37
C GLN A 250 2.12 0.58 -26.48
N LYS A 251 2.91 1.64 -26.66
CA LYS A 251 4.00 1.67 -27.65
C LYS A 251 5.22 0.87 -27.19
N ILE A 252 5.38 0.67 -25.89
CA ILE A 252 6.45 -0.14 -25.29
C ILE A 252 6.02 -1.60 -25.27
N VAL A 253 4.80 -1.88 -24.78
CA VAL A 253 4.34 -3.23 -24.45
C VAL A 253 3.55 -3.91 -25.57
N HIS A 254 3.07 -3.16 -26.55
CA HIS A 254 2.35 -3.67 -27.72
C HIS A 254 1.07 -4.47 -27.42
N HIS A 255 0.46 -4.27 -26.24
CA HIS A 255 -0.91 -4.68 -25.92
C HIS A 255 -1.68 -3.52 -25.28
N PRO A 256 -3.03 -3.54 -25.29
CA PRO A 256 -3.86 -2.60 -24.53
C PRO A 256 -3.56 -2.67 -23.04
N LEU A 257 -3.63 -1.52 -22.35
CA LEU A 257 -3.60 -1.47 -20.89
C LEU A 257 -5.02 -1.73 -20.39
N GLU A 258 -5.19 -2.72 -19.53
CA GLU A 258 -6.51 -3.17 -19.06
C GLU A 258 -6.69 -2.94 -17.56
N PHE A 259 -5.59 -2.71 -16.82
CA PHE A 259 -5.61 -2.54 -15.39
C PHE A 259 -4.92 -1.25 -14.96
N PHE A 260 -5.44 -0.64 -13.89
CA PHE A 260 -5.00 0.69 -13.46
C PHE A 260 -4.69 0.73 -11.96
N CYS A 261 -3.64 1.45 -11.56
CA CYS A 261 -3.36 1.74 -10.16
C CYS A 261 -3.42 3.25 -9.91
N TYR A 262 -4.19 3.69 -8.92
CA TYR A 262 -4.25 5.09 -8.54
C TYR A 262 -2.99 5.49 -7.74
N PRO A 263 -2.26 6.55 -8.13
CA PRO A 263 -1.16 7.09 -7.32
C PRO A 263 -1.61 7.38 -5.89
N ASP A 264 -0.81 6.97 -4.91
CA ASP A 264 -1.08 7.10 -3.46
C ASP A 264 -2.43 6.49 -3.00
N GLY A 265 -3.05 5.64 -3.83
CA GLY A 265 -4.42 5.16 -3.61
C GLY A 265 -5.48 6.27 -3.62
N GLY A 266 -5.14 7.47 -4.07
CA GLY A 266 -5.99 8.65 -4.07
C GLY A 266 -6.99 8.65 -5.23
N TYR A 267 -8.29 8.73 -4.92
CA TYR A 267 -9.32 8.79 -5.94
C TYR A 267 -10.54 9.60 -5.49
N SER A 268 -11.36 9.97 -6.46
CA SER A 268 -12.68 10.58 -6.28
C SER A 268 -13.66 9.95 -7.28
N GLN A 269 -14.96 10.12 -7.08
CA GLN A 269 -15.96 9.66 -8.06
C GLN A 269 -15.70 10.22 -9.47
N ARG A 270 -15.16 11.45 -9.54
CA ARG A 270 -14.74 12.10 -10.78
C ARG A 270 -13.61 11.33 -11.47
N THR A 271 -12.55 10.99 -10.75
CA THR A 271 -11.37 10.32 -11.35
C THR A 271 -11.67 8.86 -11.71
N VAL A 272 -12.50 8.18 -10.92
CA VAL A 272 -13.03 6.85 -11.27
C VAL A 272 -13.79 6.90 -12.60
N SER A 273 -14.54 7.97 -12.88
CA SER A 273 -15.23 8.12 -14.17
C SER A 273 -14.28 8.29 -15.37
N PHE A 274 -13.10 8.86 -15.16
CA PHE A 274 -12.08 8.99 -16.21
C PHE A 274 -11.41 7.65 -16.49
N VAL A 275 -11.05 6.90 -15.44
CA VAL A 275 -10.52 5.54 -15.57
C VAL A 275 -11.54 4.63 -16.27
N GLN A 276 -12.82 4.71 -15.89
CA GLN A 276 -13.89 3.95 -16.56
C GLN A 276 -14.03 4.34 -18.05
N ALA A 277 -13.97 5.63 -18.37
CA ALA A 277 -14.10 6.13 -19.73
C ALA A 277 -12.90 5.76 -20.63
N ALA A 278 -11.72 5.60 -20.03
CA ALA A 278 -10.51 5.14 -20.71
C ALA A 278 -10.55 3.63 -21.05
N GLY A 279 -11.50 2.88 -20.50
CA GLY A 279 -11.74 1.48 -20.85
C GLY A 279 -11.08 0.44 -19.94
N TYR A 280 -10.51 0.86 -18.81
CA TYR A 280 -9.92 -0.05 -17.83
C TYR A 280 -10.96 -1.04 -17.27
N LEU A 281 -10.56 -2.29 -17.14
CA LEU A 281 -11.40 -3.40 -16.66
C LEU A 281 -11.38 -3.51 -15.14
N LEU A 282 -10.19 -3.37 -14.53
CA LEU A 282 -10.01 -3.31 -13.08
C LEU A 282 -9.10 -2.14 -12.69
N ALA A 283 -9.28 -1.64 -11.47
CA ALA A 283 -8.32 -0.72 -10.87
C ALA A 283 -8.14 -0.97 -9.38
N VAL A 284 -6.94 -0.69 -8.86
CA VAL A 284 -6.55 -0.96 -7.48
C VAL A 284 -6.24 0.30 -6.68
N THR A 285 -6.54 0.24 -5.39
CA THR A 285 -6.27 1.27 -4.38
C THR A 285 -5.31 0.72 -3.29
N GLN A 286 -5.01 1.52 -2.28
CA GLN A 286 -4.19 1.13 -1.12
C GLN A 286 -5.03 0.68 0.10
N HIS A 287 -6.33 0.45 -0.07
CA HIS A 287 -7.20 0.03 1.02
C HIS A 287 -6.87 -1.40 1.47
N GLN A 288 -6.67 -1.62 2.78
CA GLN A 288 -6.13 -2.87 3.32
C GLN A 288 -7.16 -3.99 3.48
N SER A 289 -7.47 -4.72 2.40
CA SER A 289 -8.21 -5.99 2.45
C SER A 289 -8.02 -6.83 1.19
N TYR A 290 -8.62 -8.02 1.15
CA TYR A 290 -8.68 -8.83 -0.07
C TYR A 290 -9.56 -8.12 -1.11
N ALA A 291 -9.17 -8.24 -2.38
CA ALA A 291 -9.93 -7.77 -3.51
C ALA A 291 -11.15 -8.66 -3.75
N ASN A 292 -12.33 -8.06 -3.90
CA ASN A 292 -13.57 -8.79 -4.18
C ASN A 292 -14.56 -7.91 -4.97
N PRO A 293 -15.53 -8.50 -5.70
CA PRO A 293 -16.42 -7.73 -6.57
C PRO A 293 -17.31 -6.69 -5.87
N SER A 294 -17.54 -6.80 -4.55
CA SER A 294 -18.40 -5.85 -3.83
C SER A 294 -17.77 -4.46 -3.70
N GLN A 295 -16.44 -4.36 -3.87
CA GLN A 295 -15.71 -3.09 -3.91
C GLN A 295 -15.98 -2.31 -5.21
N GLY A 296 -16.45 -3.00 -6.26
CA GLY A 296 -16.52 -2.48 -7.61
C GLY A 296 -15.21 -2.71 -8.39
N PRO A 297 -15.29 -2.87 -9.72
CA PRO A 297 -14.15 -3.27 -10.54
C PRO A 297 -12.97 -2.28 -10.47
N LEU A 298 -13.26 -0.99 -10.30
CA LEU A 298 -12.27 0.08 -10.37
C LEU A 298 -11.79 0.56 -8.99
N LEU A 299 -12.04 -0.18 -7.92
CA LEU A 299 -11.71 0.21 -6.54
C LEU A 299 -11.22 -0.99 -5.70
N LEU A 300 -10.56 -1.96 -6.33
CA LEU A 300 -10.10 -3.17 -5.65
C LEU A 300 -9.04 -2.85 -4.59
N HIS A 301 -9.15 -3.53 -3.45
CA HIS A 301 -8.27 -3.35 -2.31
C HIS A 301 -6.97 -4.18 -2.44
N ARG A 302 -5.92 -3.76 -1.73
CA ARG A 302 -4.61 -4.43 -1.70
C ARG A 302 -4.03 -4.48 -0.28
N LEU A 303 -3.08 -5.37 -0.05
CA LEU A 303 -2.36 -5.54 1.20
C LEU A 303 -0.93 -5.06 1.01
N THR A 304 -0.59 -3.94 1.63
CA THR A 304 0.74 -3.33 1.49
C THR A 304 1.79 -4.15 2.24
N ILE A 305 2.93 -4.35 1.59
CA ILE A 305 4.14 -4.97 2.14
C ILE A 305 5.24 -3.92 2.26
N LEU A 306 5.76 -3.75 3.47
CA LEU A 306 6.72 -2.72 3.85
C LEU A 306 8.02 -3.35 4.36
N ASP A 307 9.07 -2.54 4.53
CA ASP A 307 10.35 -2.97 5.13
C ASP A 307 10.19 -3.53 6.55
N THR A 308 9.14 -3.10 7.25
CA THR A 308 8.76 -3.51 8.61
C THR A 308 7.91 -4.78 8.64
N THR A 309 7.38 -5.24 7.50
CA THR A 309 6.54 -6.44 7.45
C THR A 309 7.41 -7.65 7.76
N THR A 310 7.20 -8.25 8.94
CA THR A 310 7.87 -9.51 9.28
C THR A 310 7.21 -10.67 8.54
N LEU A 311 7.88 -11.82 8.47
CA LEU A 311 7.28 -13.02 7.88
C LEU A 311 6.01 -13.48 8.63
N GLN A 312 5.90 -13.18 9.93
CA GLN A 312 4.69 -13.43 10.70
C GLN A 312 3.56 -12.47 10.29
N ASP A 313 3.84 -11.17 10.16
CA ASP A 313 2.85 -10.19 9.69
C ASP A 313 2.36 -10.54 8.27
N PHE A 314 3.28 -10.99 7.41
CA PHE A 314 2.98 -11.49 6.07
C PHE A 314 2.04 -12.71 6.12
N ALA A 315 2.34 -13.69 6.97
CA ALA A 315 1.49 -14.85 7.18
C ALA A 315 0.10 -14.44 7.71
N ASP A 316 0.04 -13.49 8.65
CA ASP A 316 -1.19 -12.99 9.27
C ASP A 316 -2.11 -12.30 8.25
N LYS A 317 -1.53 -11.49 7.35
CA LYS A 317 -2.25 -10.91 6.19
C LYS A 317 -2.88 -12.00 5.30
N LEU A 318 -2.29 -13.20 5.25
CA LEU A 318 -2.71 -14.30 4.39
C LEU A 318 -3.54 -15.40 5.10
N GLN A 319 -3.82 -15.24 6.41
CA GLN A 319 -4.61 -16.20 7.19
C GLN A 319 -6.01 -16.51 6.62
N PRO A 320 -6.77 -15.55 6.04
CA PRO A 320 -8.06 -15.86 5.44
C PRO A 320 -7.99 -16.93 4.35
N SER A 321 -6.94 -16.89 3.51
CA SER A 321 -6.67 -17.90 2.47
C SER A 321 -6.29 -19.28 3.03
N LEU A 322 -5.73 -19.35 4.24
CA LEU A 322 -5.33 -20.60 4.87
C LEU A 322 -6.48 -21.31 5.56
N THR A 323 -7.39 -20.55 6.19
CA THR A 323 -8.48 -21.08 7.00
C THR A 323 -9.74 -21.40 6.20
N GLY A 324 -9.80 -21.00 4.92
CA GLY A 324 -11.00 -21.10 4.10
C GLY A 324 -12.12 -20.18 4.58
N ALA A 325 -11.83 -19.28 5.52
CA ALA A 325 -12.72 -18.20 5.92
C ALA A 325 -12.76 -17.19 4.77
N ASN A 326 -13.68 -17.41 3.83
CA ASN A 326 -14.09 -16.34 2.93
C ASN A 326 -14.62 -15.23 3.85
N PRO A 327 -14.10 -13.99 3.80
CA PRO A 327 -14.73 -12.88 4.49
C PRO A 327 -16.08 -12.60 3.81
N GLN A 328 -17.08 -13.44 4.08
CA GLN A 328 -18.42 -13.30 3.54
C GLN A 328 -19.15 -12.21 4.32
N ILE A 329 -19.43 -11.13 3.59
CA ILE A 329 -20.80 -10.72 3.26
C ILE A 329 -21.79 -10.84 4.43
N SER A 330 -21.99 -9.72 5.12
CA SER A 330 -23.32 -9.39 5.65
C SER A 330 -24.17 -8.91 4.48
N ALA A 331 -24.95 -9.80 3.88
CA ALA A 331 -25.94 -9.44 2.88
C ALA A 331 -27.07 -8.66 3.58
N GLY A 332 -27.18 -7.37 3.26
CA GLY A 332 -28.34 -6.57 3.60
C GLY A 332 -28.00 -5.11 3.88
N GLN A 333 -28.01 -4.28 2.84
CA GLN A 333 -28.74 -3.00 2.81
C GLN A 333 -28.55 -2.33 1.44
N THR A 334 -29.54 -2.53 0.57
CA THR A 334 -29.83 -1.58 -0.53
C THR A 334 -30.24 -0.23 0.06
N PRO A 335 -29.82 0.90 -0.53
CA PRO A 335 -30.27 2.22 -0.10
C PRO A 335 -31.67 2.47 -0.63
N SER A 336 -32.69 2.26 0.21
CA SER A 336 -33.99 2.88 0.01
C SER A 336 -34.23 3.83 1.17
N GLY A 337 -34.29 5.13 0.86
CA GLY A 337 -34.64 6.14 1.83
C GLY A 337 -36.00 5.86 2.45
N GLN A 338 -36.05 5.88 3.78
CA GLN A 338 -37.00 6.65 4.58
C GLN A 338 -36.67 6.40 6.05
N ALA A 339 -36.58 7.50 6.81
CA ALA A 339 -36.34 7.49 8.24
C ALA A 339 -37.41 6.69 8.98
N GLN A 340 -37.02 5.78 9.88
CA GLN A 340 -37.64 5.62 11.21
C GLN A 340 -36.63 4.97 12.18
N ALA A 341 -36.58 5.54 13.38
CA ALA A 341 -35.73 5.16 14.49
C ALA A 341 -36.22 3.88 15.19
N SER A 342 -35.31 3.01 15.59
CA SER A 342 -35.30 2.32 16.89
C SER A 342 -34.07 1.41 17.01
N GLY A 343 -33.44 1.44 18.18
CA GLY A 343 -32.06 0.99 18.39
C GLY A 343 -31.87 -0.50 18.69
N GLN A 344 -30.62 -0.92 18.54
CA GLN A 344 -29.78 -1.50 19.59
C GLN A 344 -28.32 -1.45 19.07
N SER A 345 -27.51 -0.56 19.66
CA SER A 345 -26.08 -0.41 19.32
C SER A 345 -25.31 -1.57 19.94
N GLN A 346 -24.96 -2.58 19.14
CA GLN A 346 -23.94 -3.54 19.53
C GLN A 346 -22.57 -2.88 19.28
N SER A 347 -21.77 -2.73 20.34
CA SER A 347 -20.39 -2.26 20.22
C SER A 347 -19.60 -3.17 19.27
N PRO A 348 -18.75 -2.61 18.38
CA PRO A 348 -17.98 -3.41 17.44
C PRO A 348 -17.04 -4.39 18.16
N SER A 349 -16.85 -5.56 17.56
CA SER A 349 -15.87 -6.55 18.04
C SER A 349 -14.43 -5.99 17.96
N PRO A 350 -13.46 -6.52 18.74
CA PRO A 350 -12.08 -6.01 18.73
C PRO A 350 -11.41 -5.96 17.34
N SER A 351 -11.70 -6.93 16.48
CA SER A 351 -11.20 -6.93 15.09
C SER A 351 -11.84 -5.81 14.27
N GLN A 352 -13.15 -5.59 14.41
CA GLN A 352 -13.86 -4.48 13.76
C GLN A 352 -13.37 -3.12 14.28
N THR A 353 -13.11 -3.00 15.58
CA THR A 353 -12.54 -1.79 16.20
C THR A 353 -11.18 -1.46 15.57
N ASN A 354 -10.31 -2.45 15.39
CA ASN A 354 -9.00 -2.23 14.74
C ASN A 354 -9.13 -1.87 13.25
N THR A 355 -10.08 -2.46 12.51
CA THR A 355 -10.35 -2.07 11.12
C THR A 355 -10.85 -0.62 11.03
N ILE A 356 -11.75 -0.20 11.91
CA ILE A 356 -12.26 1.19 11.94
C ILE A 356 -11.12 2.16 12.27
N TYR A 357 -10.22 1.80 13.20
CA TYR A 357 -9.01 2.57 13.50
C TYR A 357 -8.12 2.73 12.27
N GLN A 358 -7.84 1.64 11.54
CA GLN A 358 -7.02 1.72 10.32
C GLN A 358 -7.66 2.60 9.24
N GLN A 359 -8.98 2.54 9.08
CA GLN A 359 -9.72 3.44 8.17
C GLN A 359 -9.64 4.90 8.62
N GLY A 360 -9.71 5.17 9.93
CA GLY A 360 -9.57 6.52 10.48
C GLY A 360 -8.17 7.09 10.24
N ALA A 361 -7.13 6.30 10.50
CA ALA A 361 -5.74 6.66 10.21
C ALA A 361 -5.49 6.90 8.70
N GLN A 362 -6.13 6.11 7.82
CA GLN A 362 -6.06 6.29 6.38
C GLN A 362 -6.79 7.56 5.91
N ALA A 363 -7.99 7.83 6.44
CA ALA A 363 -8.70 9.07 6.15
C ALA A 363 -7.86 10.28 6.56
N PHE A 364 -7.13 10.18 7.68
CA PHE A 364 -6.19 11.21 8.11
C PHE A 364 -5.04 11.42 7.11
N SER A 365 -4.42 10.35 6.60
CA SER A 365 -3.34 10.47 5.59
C SER A 365 -3.84 11.07 4.28
N GLN A 366 -5.10 10.81 3.92
CA GLN A 366 -5.78 11.41 2.76
C GLN A 366 -6.27 12.85 3.02
N ARG A 367 -5.99 13.41 4.20
CA ARG A 367 -6.44 14.75 4.66
C ARG A 367 -7.97 14.89 4.78
N ASP A 368 -8.69 13.78 4.78
CA ASP A 368 -10.11 13.75 5.16
C ASP A 368 -10.24 13.70 6.69
N TYR A 369 -9.95 14.84 7.31
CA TYR A 369 -9.98 14.98 8.75
C TYR A 369 -11.39 14.76 9.33
N ALA A 370 -12.44 15.07 8.56
CA ALA A 370 -13.81 14.87 9.02
C ALA A 370 -14.15 13.39 9.17
N THR A 371 -13.80 12.58 8.16
CA THR A 371 -13.97 11.12 8.22
C THR A 371 -13.06 10.49 9.26
N ALA A 372 -11.79 10.91 9.34
CA ALA A 372 -10.85 10.44 10.36
C ALA A 372 -11.42 10.62 11.78
N ILE A 373 -11.87 11.84 12.12
CA ILE A 373 -12.47 12.14 13.43
C ILE A 373 -13.66 11.23 13.72
N GLN A 374 -14.59 11.06 12.76
CA GLN A 374 -15.77 10.22 12.96
C GLN A 374 -15.45 8.75 13.19
N LEU A 375 -14.46 8.21 12.47
CA LEU A 375 -14.04 6.81 12.62
C LEU A 375 -13.34 6.60 13.95
N GLU A 376 -12.41 7.47 14.32
CA GLU A 376 -11.70 7.36 15.59
C GLU A 376 -12.64 7.52 16.80
N GLN A 377 -13.68 8.35 16.71
CA GLN A 377 -14.71 8.43 17.74
C GLN A 377 -15.46 7.10 17.94
N LYS A 378 -15.69 6.33 16.87
CA LYS A 378 -16.30 5.01 16.99
C LYS A 378 -15.34 4.03 17.66
N VAL A 379 -14.04 4.11 17.36
CA VAL A 379 -13.00 3.30 18.03
C VAL A 379 -12.97 3.60 19.52
N ILE A 380 -12.92 4.88 19.88
CA ILE A 380 -12.88 5.35 21.27
C ILE A 380 -14.17 4.96 22.04
N GLN A 381 -15.32 5.04 21.39
CA GLN A 381 -16.60 4.59 22.00
C GLN A 381 -16.60 3.08 22.25
N ALA A 382 -16.00 2.29 21.36
CA ALA A 382 -15.92 0.85 21.50
C ALA A 382 -14.85 0.41 22.52
N ASP A 383 -13.71 1.08 22.51
CA ASP A 383 -12.58 0.86 23.43
C ASP A 383 -12.00 2.22 23.88
N PRO A 384 -12.44 2.73 25.05
CA PRO A 384 -11.92 3.96 25.64
C PRO A 384 -10.44 3.91 26.09
N THR A 385 -9.78 2.75 25.97
CA THR A 385 -8.36 2.58 26.29
C THR A 385 -7.46 2.56 25.05
N PHE A 386 -8.05 2.63 23.85
CA PHE A 386 -7.36 2.61 22.56
C PHE A 386 -6.62 3.94 22.30
N TYR A 387 -5.48 4.11 22.94
CA TYR A 387 -4.71 5.35 22.94
C TYR A 387 -4.27 5.82 21.54
N GLN A 388 -4.10 4.89 20.58
CA GLN A 388 -3.75 5.25 19.21
C GLN A 388 -4.88 6.02 18.48
N ALA A 389 -6.14 5.74 18.83
CA ALA A 389 -7.30 6.41 18.24
C ALA A 389 -7.43 7.84 18.75
N TYR A 390 -7.23 8.05 20.06
CA TYR A 390 -7.10 9.39 20.65
C TYR A 390 -5.97 10.20 20.00
N ASN A 391 -4.85 9.55 19.66
CA ASN A 391 -3.76 10.21 18.95
C ASN A 391 -4.17 10.66 17.54
N VAL A 392 -4.77 9.78 16.73
CA VAL A 392 -5.21 10.10 15.36
C VAL A 392 -6.33 11.14 15.37
N GLU A 393 -7.35 10.97 16.22
CA GLU A 393 -8.45 11.94 16.37
C GLU A 393 -7.89 13.31 16.79
N GLY A 394 -6.97 13.31 17.76
CA GLY A 394 -6.40 14.53 18.31
C GLY A 394 -5.66 15.36 17.26
N ILE A 395 -4.79 14.73 16.47
CA ILE A 395 -4.08 15.44 15.39
C ILE A 395 -5.00 15.81 14.23
N ALA A 396 -5.98 14.95 13.86
CA ALA A 396 -6.99 15.27 12.86
C ALA A 396 -7.82 16.51 13.26
N MET A 397 -8.19 16.62 14.54
CA MET A 397 -8.89 17.78 15.10
C MET A 397 -8.05 19.06 15.02
N CYS A 398 -6.74 18.98 15.31
CA CYS A 398 -5.84 20.12 15.13
C CYS A 398 -5.82 20.60 13.67
N PHE A 399 -5.73 19.70 12.69
CA PHE A 399 -5.81 20.09 11.27
C PHE A 399 -7.19 20.60 10.85
N ALA A 400 -8.26 20.11 11.48
CA ALA A 400 -9.62 20.58 11.25
C ALA A 400 -9.95 21.92 11.94
N GLY A 401 -8.98 22.59 12.58
CA GLY A 401 -9.20 23.86 13.26
C GLY A 401 -9.62 23.75 14.73
N GLN A 402 -9.78 22.53 15.26
CA GLN A 402 -10.31 22.23 16.60
C GLN A 402 -9.19 22.02 17.63
N TYR A 403 -8.34 23.03 17.80
CA TYR A 403 -7.11 22.97 18.62
C TYR A 403 -7.31 22.41 20.03
N SER A 404 -8.16 23.05 20.84
CA SER A 404 -8.26 22.71 22.27
C SER A 404 -8.74 21.26 22.49
N THR A 405 -9.67 20.79 21.67
CA THR A 405 -10.16 19.40 21.72
C THR A 405 -9.08 18.43 21.21
N GLY A 406 -8.40 18.78 20.11
CA GLY A 406 -7.32 17.97 19.55
C GLY A 406 -6.17 17.76 20.54
N MET A 407 -5.73 18.83 21.20
CA MET A 407 -4.69 18.76 22.23
C MET A 407 -5.12 17.93 23.45
N ALA A 408 -6.38 18.05 23.89
CA ALA A 408 -6.91 17.24 24.99
C ALA A 408 -6.91 15.73 24.64
N ASN A 409 -7.20 15.38 23.39
CA ASN A 409 -7.12 14.00 22.91
C ASN A 409 -5.67 13.49 22.82
N LEU A 410 -4.72 14.32 22.40
CA LEU A 410 -3.30 13.96 22.41
C LEU A 410 -2.78 13.76 23.84
N ASP A 411 -3.19 14.61 24.78
CA ASP A 411 -2.91 14.42 26.22
C ASP A 411 -3.55 13.14 26.76
N LYS A 412 -4.77 12.80 26.31
CA LYS A 412 -5.44 11.56 26.69
C LYS A 412 -4.68 10.33 26.19
N ALA A 413 -4.20 10.34 24.95
CA ALA A 413 -3.36 9.28 24.40
C ALA A 413 -2.09 9.06 25.25
N LEU A 414 -1.43 10.14 25.66
CA LEU A 414 -0.25 10.09 26.52
C LEU A 414 -0.57 9.71 27.98
N GLN A 415 -1.77 10.02 28.47
CA GLN A 415 -2.23 9.54 29.77
C GLN A 415 -2.40 8.02 29.78
N LEU A 416 -2.98 7.46 28.70
CA LEU A 416 -3.20 6.03 28.54
C LEU A 416 -1.88 5.28 28.26
N ASN A 417 -0.99 5.86 27.45
CA ASN A 417 0.35 5.33 27.21
C ASN A 417 1.42 6.45 27.25
N PRO A 418 2.05 6.69 28.41
CA PRO A 418 3.10 7.71 28.56
C PRO A 418 4.34 7.49 27.69
N ASN A 419 4.53 6.24 27.23
CA ASN A 419 5.63 5.81 26.38
C ASN A 419 5.28 5.84 24.88
N TYR A 420 4.18 6.47 24.47
CA TYR A 420 3.82 6.58 23.06
C TYR A 420 4.47 7.82 22.42
N GLY A 421 5.72 7.68 21.99
CA GLY A 421 6.50 8.80 21.42
C GLY A 421 5.89 9.44 20.18
N TYR A 422 5.10 8.68 19.45
CA TYR A 422 4.38 9.21 18.31
C TYR A 422 3.28 10.21 18.69
N ALA A 423 2.58 10.00 19.81
CA ALA A 423 1.65 11.00 20.32
C ALA A 423 2.33 12.26 20.84
N ARG A 424 3.57 12.15 21.36
CA ARG A 424 4.37 13.34 21.73
C ARG A 424 4.76 14.15 20.50
N PHE A 425 5.20 13.47 19.44
CA PHE A 425 5.47 14.09 18.15
C PHE A 425 4.21 14.80 17.61
N ASN A 426 3.05 14.15 17.60
CA ASN A 426 1.80 14.77 17.12
C ASN A 426 1.33 15.93 18.02
N LYS A 427 1.56 15.85 19.33
CA LYS A 427 1.32 16.96 20.26
C LYS A 427 2.20 18.17 19.93
N ALA A 428 3.48 17.94 19.68
CA ALA A 428 4.40 18.99 19.24
C ALA A 428 3.97 19.61 17.90
N LEU A 429 3.55 18.78 16.94
CA LEU A 429 3.03 19.23 15.65
C LEU A 429 1.75 20.07 15.79
N GLY A 430 0.83 19.67 16.66
CA GLY A 430 -0.36 20.44 17.00
C GLY A 430 -0.02 21.80 17.61
N LEU A 431 0.92 21.84 18.57
CA LEU A 431 1.41 23.09 19.16
C LEU A 431 2.05 24.00 18.10
N GLU A 432 2.86 23.43 17.20
CA GLU A 432 3.52 24.15 16.13
C GLU A 432 2.54 24.76 15.13
N LEU A 433 1.51 24.00 14.71
CA LEU A 433 0.44 24.45 13.81
C LEU A 433 -0.26 25.70 14.34
N TYR A 434 -0.39 25.81 15.66
CA TYR A 434 -1.01 26.92 16.37
C TYR A 434 0.00 27.92 16.97
N ALA A 435 1.26 27.87 16.52
CA ALA A 435 2.34 28.80 16.88
C ALA A 435 2.76 28.81 18.36
N HIS A 436 2.47 27.74 19.10
CA HIS A 436 2.97 27.49 20.46
C HIS A 436 4.40 26.91 20.41
N TYR A 437 5.33 27.67 19.85
CA TYR A 437 6.62 27.15 19.42
C TYR A 437 7.54 26.63 20.53
N ASP A 438 7.59 27.29 21.70
CA ASP A 438 8.45 26.83 22.80
C ASP A 438 7.91 25.54 23.44
N GLU A 439 6.59 25.43 23.54
CA GLU A 439 5.91 24.21 23.99
C GLU A 439 6.12 23.07 22.97
N ALA A 440 6.02 23.37 21.66
CA ALA A 440 6.28 22.41 20.60
C ALA A 440 7.72 21.86 20.65
N ILE A 441 8.73 22.74 20.84
CA ILE A 441 10.13 22.31 21.00
C ILE A 441 10.26 21.35 22.19
N SER A 442 9.64 21.68 23.33
CA SER A 442 9.68 20.82 24.52
C SER A 442 9.09 19.43 24.24
N GLU A 443 7.94 19.36 23.56
CA GLU A 443 7.31 18.07 23.23
C GLU A 443 8.11 17.28 22.18
N TYR A 444 8.70 17.93 21.17
CA TYR A 444 9.62 17.26 20.24
C TYR A 444 10.86 16.71 20.96
N GLN A 445 11.44 17.46 21.90
CA GLN A 445 12.57 16.99 22.70
C GLN A 445 12.19 15.79 23.56
N GLN A 446 10.99 15.79 24.14
CA GLN A 446 10.47 14.64 24.89
C GLN A 446 10.25 13.42 23.98
N ALA A 447 9.76 13.61 22.75
CA ALA A 447 9.65 12.53 21.76
C ALA A 447 11.03 11.94 21.39
N ILE A 448 12.04 12.79 21.20
CA ILE A 448 13.43 12.38 20.92
C ILE A 448 14.06 11.62 22.10
N ALA A 449 13.77 12.04 23.33
CA ALA A 449 14.31 11.44 24.56
C ALA A 449 13.86 9.98 24.79
N MET A 450 12.94 9.48 23.98
CA MET A 450 12.48 8.08 24.05
C MET A 450 13.51 7.09 23.50
N HIS A 451 14.59 7.59 22.88
CA HIS A 451 15.72 6.80 22.39
C HIS A 451 15.33 5.65 21.44
N THR A 452 14.26 5.84 20.66
CA THR A 452 13.86 4.92 19.61
C THR A 452 14.50 5.29 18.27
N LYS A 453 14.43 4.39 17.29
CA LYS A 453 14.89 4.65 15.91
C LYS A 453 13.71 4.83 14.96
N ASP A 454 12.57 5.24 15.50
CA ASP A 454 11.33 5.37 14.74
C ASP A 454 11.36 6.59 13.82
N TRP A 455 10.54 6.54 12.77
CA TRP A 455 10.54 7.55 11.71
C TRP A 455 10.24 8.97 12.22
N TRP A 456 9.40 9.11 13.25
CA TRP A 456 9.04 10.42 13.82
C TRP A 456 10.20 11.10 14.56
N VAL A 457 11.28 10.39 14.87
CA VAL A 457 12.46 10.97 15.53
C VAL A 457 13.15 11.98 14.60
N ALA A 458 13.37 11.61 13.33
CA ALA A 458 13.94 12.52 12.33
C ALA A 458 13.07 13.77 12.15
N TRP A 459 11.75 13.58 12.12
CA TRP A 459 10.78 14.66 11.96
C TRP A 459 10.60 15.52 13.21
N SER A 460 10.91 14.99 14.40
CA SER A 460 10.97 15.77 15.64
C SER A 460 12.17 16.72 15.61
N TYR A 461 13.34 16.24 15.16
CA TYR A 461 14.50 17.09 14.91
C TYR A 461 14.20 18.15 13.83
N TYR A 462 13.52 17.75 12.76
CA TYR A 462 13.13 18.67 11.69
C TYR A 462 12.15 19.75 12.18
N GLY A 463 11.14 19.39 12.97
CA GLY A 463 10.18 20.37 13.51
C GLY A 463 10.84 21.40 14.42
N ILE A 464 11.77 20.97 15.29
CA ILE A 464 12.58 21.91 16.07
C ILE A 464 13.40 22.83 15.14
N ALA A 465 14.04 22.26 14.11
CA ALA A 465 14.81 23.04 13.15
C ALA A 465 13.95 24.07 12.41
N SER A 466 12.74 23.71 11.98
CA SER A 466 11.77 24.58 11.32
C SER A 466 11.36 25.75 12.22
N ILE A 467 11.11 25.47 13.51
CA ILE A 467 10.77 26.52 14.49
C ILE A 467 11.92 27.52 14.64
N TYR A 468 13.16 27.05 14.78
CA TYR A 468 14.34 27.94 14.80
C TYR A 468 14.55 28.65 13.46
N GLY A 469 14.23 27.98 12.34
CA GLY A 469 14.30 28.54 11.00
C GLY A 469 13.41 29.76 10.87
N ARG A 470 12.15 29.64 11.33
CA ARG A 470 11.19 30.77 11.37
C ARG A 470 11.72 31.93 12.21
N ARG A 471 12.48 31.65 13.28
CA ARG A 471 13.09 32.65 14.16
C ARG A 471 14.36 33.27 13.57
N GLY A 472 14.90 32.76 12.46
CA GLY A 472 16.17 33.19 11.89
C GLY A 472 17.39 32.70 12.67
N ASP A 473 17.23 31.73 13.59
CA ASP A 473 18.30 31.20 14.43
C ASP A 473 19.10 30.15 13.66
N VAL A 474 20.07 30.63 12.89
CA VAL A 474 20.94 29.78 12.06
C VAL A 474 21.65 28.68 12.88
N PRO A 475 22.30 28.97 14.03
CA PRO A 475 23.00 27.93 14.80
C PRO A 475 22.10 26.75 15.20
N HIS A 476 20.93 27.02 15.78
CA HIS A 476 20.03 25.95 16.20
C HIS A 476 19.37 25.26 15.01
N THR A 477 18.96 26.01 13.98
CA THR A 477 18.43 25.38 12.77
C THR A 477 19.41 24.37 12.17
N VAL A 478 20.68 24.75 11.99
CA VAL A 478 21.69 23.85 11.43
C VAL A 478 21.95 22.66 12.35
N GLN A 479 22.00 22.87 13.68
CA GLN A 479 22.21 21.80 14.65
C GLN A 479 21.12 20.73 14.55
N TYR A 480 19.84 21.12 14.62
CA TYR A 480 18.72 20.18 14.64
C TYR A 480 18.45 19.60 13.23
N LEU A 481 18.57 20.40 12.17
CA LEU A 481 18.39 19.90 10.80
C LEU A 481 19.48 18.88 10.42
N LYS A 482 20.71 19.06 10.91
CA LYS A 482 21.79 18.08 10.70
C LYS A 482 21.44 16.71 11.31
N GLN A 483 20.84 16.69 12.50
CA GLN A 483 20.37 15.45 13.12
C GLN A 483 19.22 14.84 12.31
N ALA A 484 18.25 15.64 11.88
CA ALA A 484 17.16 15.17 11.02
C ALA A 484 17.68 14.50 9.73
N ILE A 485 18.63 15.14 9.03
CA ILE A 485 19.25 14.62 7.80
C ILE A 485 20.05 13.35 8.06
N GLN A 486 20.75 13.27 9.19
CA GLN A 486 21.52 12.07 9.54
C GLN A 486 20.61 10.85 9.77
N ILE A 487 19.42 11.06 10.34
CA ILE A 487 18.47 9.98 10.61
C ILE A 487 17.64 9.66 9.36
N ASN A 488 17.15 10.68 8.66
CA ASN A 488 16.40 10.55 7.42
C ASN A 488 16.92 11.56 6.38
N PRO A 489 17.72 11.11 5.39
CA PRO A 489 18.27 11.97 4.34
C PRO A 489 17.21 12.70 3.50
N ALA A 490 15.97 12.20 3.41
CA ALA A 490 14.89 12.86 2.68
C ALA A 490 14.50 14.22 3.30
N THR A 491 14.79 14.45 4.59
CA THR A 491 14.58 15.76 5.22
C THR A 491 15.45 16.86 4.61
N LYS A 492 16.55 16.50 3.94
CA LYS A 492 17.42 17.44 3.23
C LYS A 492 16.71 18.10 2.05
N SER A 493 16.01 17.32 1.23
CA SER A 493 15.29 17.86 0.07
C SER A 493 14.11 18.72 0.52
N ALA A 494 13.37 18.29 1.55
CA ALA A 494 12.30 19.09 2.16
C ALA A 494 12.81 20.47 2.61
N ALA A 495 13.93 20.52 3.34
CA ALA A 495 14.49 21.78 3.83
C ALA A 495 14.93 22.76 2.71
N ARG A 496 15.31 22.26 1.52
CA ARG A 496 15.70 23.11 0.38
C ARG A 496 14.56 23.98 -0.12
N THR A 497 13.33 23.49 -0.07
CA THR A 497 12.16 24.19 -0.64
C THR A 497 11.29 24.83 0.42
N GLU A 498 11.54 24.53 1.69
CA GLU A 498 10.57 24.81 2.73
C GLU A 498 10.64 26.22 3.31
N LYS A 499 9.51 26.94 3.32
CA LYS A 499 9.39 28.35 3.70
C LYS A 499 9.79 28.63 5.15
N ASP A 500 9.64 27.66 6.03
CA ASP A 500 10.09 27.79 7.42
C ASP A 500 11.58 28.14 7.54
N PHE A 501 12.37 27.83 6.51
CA PHE A 501 13.80 28.17 6.46
C PHE A 501 14.13 29.45 5.68
N ASP A 502 13.14 30.21 5.19
CA ASP A 502 13.41 31.41 4.38
C ASP A 502 14.31 32.43 5.10
N ASN A 503 14.11 32.59 6.41
CA ASN A 503 14.90 33.52 7.23
C ASN A 503 16.35 33.07 7.45
N VAL A 504 16.68 31.80 7.17
CA VAL A 504 18.05 31.25 7.29
C VAL A 504 18.65 30.82 5.94
N ARG A 505 17.88 30.85 4.85
CA ARG A 505 18.21 30.26 3.55
C ARG A 505 19.48 30.82 2.91
N THR A 506 19.78 32.09 3.18
CA THR A 506 20.98 32.78 2.64
C THR A 506 22.24 32.53 3.47
N SER A 507 22.13 31.90 4.63
CA SER A 507 23.28 31.55 5.47
C SER A 507 24.14 30.49 4.80
N SER A 508 25.45 30.71 4.77
CA SER A 508 26.42 29.74 4.26
C SER A 508 26.38 28.41 5.02
N ALA A 509 26.14 28.44 6.33
CA ALA A 509 26.05 27.23 7.16
C ALA A 509 24.79 26.39 6.82
N PHE A 510 23.66 27.05 6.57
CA PHE A 510 22.44 26.37 6.14
C PHE A 510 22.60 25.80 4.73
N GLN A 511 23.13 26.61 3.79
CA GLN A 511 23.40 26.19 2.42
C GLN A 511 24.34 24.99 2.35
N ALA A 512 25.44 24.97 3.10
CA ALA A 512 26.36 23.84 3.14
C ALA A 512 25.70 22.54 3.62
N LEU A 513 24.66 22.65 4.46
CA LEU A 513 23.93 21.49 4.96
C LEU A 513 22.92 20.94 3.95
N VAL A 514 22.25 21.84 3.20
CA VAL A 514 21.17 21.44 2.28
C VAL A 514 21.60 21.35 0.82
N GLN A 515 22.76 21.86 0.40
CA GLN A 515 23.22 21.80 -1.01
C GLN A 515 23.52 20.38 -1.48
#